data_AF-A0A967LLQ0-F1
#
_entry.id   AF-A0A967LLQ0-F1
#
_cell.length_a   1.000
_cell.length_b   1.000
_cell.length_c   1.000
_cell.angle_alpha   90.00
_cell.angle_beta   90.00
_cell.angle_gamma   90.00
#
_symmetry.space_group_name_H-M   'P 1'
#
loop_
_entity.id
_entity.type
_entity.pdbx_description
1 polymer ?
#
loop_
_entity_poly.entity_id
_entity_poly.type
_entity_poly.pdbx_seq_one_letter_code
_entity_poly.pdbx_strand_id
1 'polypeptide(L)' 'MSDGAPPRPLELTRLAAEHLAGRGIEDARLDAELLLAHVLGLRRLDLYLQFERPLEPAEVDAYREAVRRRASREPL' A
#
# COMPACT_ATOMS: atom_id res chain seq x y z
N MET A 1 3.06 -20.17 4.04
CA MET A 1 1.77 -20.20 3.30
C MET A 1 0.83 -19.32 4.11
N SER A 2 0.31 -18.23 3.52
CA SER A 2 -0.60 -17.34 4.26
C SER A 2 -1.86 -18.11 4.65
N ASP A 3 -2.34 -17.93 5.87
CA ASP A 3 -3.40 -18.69 6.56
C ASP A 3 -4.81 -18.47 5.98
N GLY A 4 -4.93 -18.11 4.70
CA GLY A 4 -6.19 -17.71 4.06
C GLY A 4 -6.80 -16.40 4.58
N ALA A 5 -6.19 -15.78 5.59
CA ALA A 5 -6.63 -14.50 6.12
C ALA A 5 -6.44 -13.38 5.09
N PRO A 6 -7.41 -12.44 4.99
CA PRO A 6 -7.30 -11.30 4.09
C PRO A 6 -6.12 -10.39 4.51
N PRO A 7 -5.41 -9.81 3.53
CA PRO A 7 -4.30 -8.91 3.83
C PRO A 7 -4.78 -7.64 4.53
N ARG A 8 -3.90 -7.04 5.32
CA ARG A 8 -4.20 -5.84 6.12
C ARG A 8 -3.35 -4.64 5.68
N PRO A 9 -3.81 -3.39 5.86
CA PRO A 9 -3.07 -2.20 5.44
C PRO A 9 -1.65 -2.11 5.98
N LEU A 10 -1.42 -2.47 7.24
CA LEU A 10 -0.08 -2.44 7.83
C LEU A 10 0.89 -3.38 7.10
N GLU A 11 0.42 -4.59 6.79
CA GLU A 11 1.19 -5.58 6.07
C GLU A 11 1.50 -5.12 4.63
N LEU A 12 0.48 -4.71 3.88
CA LEU A 12 0.66 -4.31 2.49
C LEU A 12 1.50 -3.04 2.34
N THR A 13 1.31 -2.04 3.19
CA THR A 13 2.12 -0.82 3.16
C THR A 13 3.58 -1.11 3.49
N ARG A 14 3.86 -2.09 4.36
CA ARG A 14 5.23 -2.49 4.66
C ARG A 14 5.89 -3.18 3.47
N LEU A 15 5.21 -4.16 2.86
CA LEU A 15 5.70 -4.85 1.67
C LEU A 15 5.93 -3.90 0.49
N ALA A 16 5.01 -2.97 0.28
CA ALA A 16 5.13 -1.94 -0.75
C ALA A 16 6.29 -0.99 -0.47
N ALA A 17 6.49 -0.55 0.77
CA ALA A 17 7.61 0.30 1.15
C ALA A 17 8.96 -0.40 0.89
N GLU A 18 9.09 -1.67 1.27
CA GLU A 18 10.29 -2.48 1.00
C GLU A 18 10.54 -2.60 -0.52
N HIS A 19 9.48 -2.85 -1.30
CA HIS A 19 9.56 -2.93 -2.76
C HIS A 19 10.00 -1.60 -3.40
N LEU A 20 9.37 -0.49 -3.02
CA LEU A 20 9.66 0.85 -3.56
C LEU A 20 11.07 1.32 -3.16
N ALA A 21 11.52 1.04 -1.93
CA ALA A 21 12.88 1.32 -1.49
C ALA A 21 13.90 0.55 -2.35
N GLY A 22 13.63 -0.72 -2.66
CA GLY A 22 14.46 -1.51 -3.58
C GLY A 22 14.50 -0.98 -5.03
N ARG A 23 13.60 -0.06 -5.40
CA ARG A 23 13.57 0.64 -6.70
C ARG A 23 14.22 2.03 -6.65
N GLY A 24 14.77 2.41 -5.49
CA GLY A 24 15.40 3.72 -5.27
C GLY A 24 14.38 4.86 -5.13
N ILE A 25 13.17 4.58 -4.64
CA ILE A 25 12.22 5.60 -4.22
C ILE A 25 12.62 6.08 -2.82
N GLU A 26 12.93 7.37 -2.66
CA GLU A 26 13.42 7.95 -1.41
C GLU A 26 12.36 7.89 -0.30
N ASP A 27 11.16 8.39 -0.56
CA ASP A 27 10.04 8.42 0.38
C ASP A 27 9.16 7.14 0.33
N ALA A 28 9.77 5.97 0.12
CA ALA A 28 9.08 4.72 -0.17
C ALA A 28 7.96 4.35 0.82
N ARG A 29 8.18 4.59 2.13
CA ARG A 29 7.16 4.32 3.15
C ARG A 29 5.98 5.28 3.07
N LEU A 30 6.26 6.56 2.90
CA LEU A 30 5.24 7.59 2.75
C LEU A 30 4.42 7.33 1.47
N ASP A 31 5.09 7.04 0.36
CA ASP A 31 4.45 6.73 -0.92
C ASP A 31 3.53 5.52 -0.80
N ALA A 32 3.99 4.44 -0.16
CA ALA A 32 3.17 3.25 0.08
C ALA A 32 1.89 3.57 0.87
N GLU A 33 1.97 4.44 1.89
CA GLU A 33 0.83 4.86 2.70
C GLU A 33 -0.12 5.80 1.92
N LEU A 34 0.41 6.76 1.17
CA LEU A 34 -0.39 7.68 0.35
C LEU A 34 -1.17 6.93 -0.74
N LEU A 35 -0.52 5.98 -1.41
CA LEU A 35 -1.16 5.16 -2.43
C LEU A 35 -2.30 4.32 -1.85
N LEU A 36 -2.10 3.70 -0.69
CA LEU A 36 -3.16 2.89 -0.07
C LEU A 36 -4.30 3.77 0.43
N ALA A 37 -3.98 4.91 1.06
CA ALA A 37 -4.97 5.87 1.49
C ALA A 37 -5.82 6.36 0.31
N HIS A 38 -5.19 6.63 -0.84
CA HIS A 38 -5.90 7.00 -2.07
C HIS A 38 -6.84 5.90 -2.57
N VAL A 39 -6.37 4.65 -2.65
CA VAL A 39 -7.20 3.50 -3.07
C VAL A 39 -8.42 3.30 -2.15
N LEU A 40 -8.24 3.49 -0.85
CA LEU A 40 -9.31 3.32 0.14
C LEU A 40 -10.21 4.55 0.29
N GLY A 41 -9.92 5.66 -0.41
CA GLY A 41 -10.64 6.93 -0.24
C GLY A 41 -10.48 7.54 1.15
N LEU A 42 -9.35 7.28 1.81
CA LEU A 42 -9.05 7.72 3.17
C LEU A 42 -8.00 8.85 3.17
N ARG A 43 -7.99 9.64 4.25
CA ARG A 43 -6.81 10.45 4.56
C ARG A 43 -5.73 9.52 5.11
N ARG A 44 -4.46 9.86 4.91
CA ARG A 44 -3.32 9.09 5.46
C ARG A 44 -3.46 8.86 6.98
N LEU A 45 -3.93 9.86 7.72
CA LEU A 45 -4.13 9.74 9.17
C LEU A 45 -5.18 8.68 9.53
N ASP A 46 -6.25 8.58 8.75
CA ASP A 46 -7.31 7.59 8.99
C ASP A 46 -6.81 6.16 8.73
N LEU A 47 -5.79 6.00 7.86
CA LEU A 47 -5.16 4.71 7.59
C LEU A 47 -4.55 4.09 8.86
N TYR A 48 -3.92 4.89 9.72
CA TYR A 48 -3.33 4.39 10.97
C TYR A 48 -4.38 3.81 11.92
N LEU A 49 -5.63 4.30 11.87
CA LEU A 49 -6.74 3.80 12.67
C LEU A 49 -7.33 2.50 12.10
N GLN A 50 -7.00 2.16 10.86
CA GLN A 50 -7.57 1.02 10.12
C GLN A 50 -6.52 -0.04 9.76
N PHE A 51 -5.34 -0.02 10.39
CA PHE A 51 -4.25 -0.95 10.07
C PHE A 51 -4.57 -2.42 10.25
N GLU A 52 -5.58 -2.73 11.06
CA GLU A 52 -6.06 -4.10 11.26
C GLU A 52 -7.26 -4.47 10.38
N ARG A 53 -7.81 -3.52 9.61
CA ARG A 53 -8.96 -3.78 8.74
C ARG A 53 -8.59 -4.83 7.67
N PRO A 54 -9.40 -5.87 7.46
CA PRO A 54 -9.21 -6.77 6.32
C PRO A 54 -9.51 -6.04 5.00
N LEU A 55 -8.64 -6.21 4.01
CA LEU A 55 -8.83 -5.63 2.68
C LEU A 55 -9.57 -6.58 1.75
N GLU A 56 -10.43 -6.01 0.92
CA GLU A 56 -11.12 -6.73 -0.13
C GLU A 56 -10.17 -7.01 -1.31
N PRO A 57 -10.36 -8.11 -2.06
CA PRO A 57 -9.51 -8.44 -3.21
C PRO A 57 -9.35 -7.30 -4.21
N ALA A 58 -10.43 -6.56 -4.49
CA ALA A 58 -10.39 -5.42 -5.41
C ALA A 58 -9.52 -4.26 -4.89
N GLU A 59 -9.52 -4.01 -3.58
CA GLU A 59 -8.66 -2.99 -2.95
C GLU A 59 -7.19 -3.39 -3.04
N VAL A 60 -6.90 -4.69 -2.85
CA VAL A 60 -5.56 -5.25 -2.98
C VAL A 60 -5.05 -5.11 -4.41
N ASP A 61 -5.88 -5.43 -5.40
CA ASP A 61 -5.50 -5.35 -6.82
C ASP A 61 -5.26 -3.91 -7.25
N ALA A 62 -6.14 -2.99 -6.87
CA ALA A 62 -5.98 -1.56 -7.12
C ALA A 62 -4.70 -1.00 -6.47
N TYR A 63 -4.40 -1.43 -5.24
CA TYR A 63 -3.18 -1.02 -4.55
C TYR A 63 -1.91 -1.57 -5.23
N ARG A 64 -1.92 -2.83 -5.67
CA ARG A 64 -0.79 -3.43 -6.42
C ARG A 64 -0.52 -2.69 -7.73
N GLU A 65 -1.57 -2.28 -8.45
CA GLU A 65 -1.44 -1.44 -9.64
C GLU A 65 -0.76 -0.11 -9.33
N ALA A 66 -1.25 0.59 -8.30
CA ALA A 66 -0.72 1.88 -7.90
C ALA A 66 0.78 1.78 -7.50
N VAL A 67 1.14 0.76 -6.73
CA VAL A 67 2.55 0.50 -6.34
C VAL A 67 3.43 0.21 -7.55
N ARG A 68 2.94 -0.57 -8.53
CA ARG A 68 3.72 -0.89 -9.74
C ARG A 68 3.97 0.35 -10.61
N ARG A 69 2.96 1.21 -10.78
CA ARG A 69 3.09 2.49 -11.47
C ARG A 69 4.12 3.37 -10.78
N ARG A 70 4.03 3.49 -9.45
CA ARG A 70 5.00 4.24 -8.66
C ARG A 70 6.42 3.70 -8.75
N ALA A 71 6.58 2.37 -8.69
CA ALA A 71 7.86 1.68 -8.86
C ALA A 71 8.49 1.92 -10.24
N SER A 72 7.67 2.26 -11.24
CA SER A 72 8.09 2.64 -12.59
C SER A 72 8.39 4.16 -12.72
N ARG A 73 8.49 4.85 -11.58
CA ARG A 73 8.72 6.29 -11.44
C ARG A 73 7.63 7.18 -12.02
N GLU A 74 6.41 6.66 -12.10
CA GLU A 74 5.27 7.54 -12.29
C GLU A 74 5.12 8.47 -11.08
N PRO A 75 4.87 9.78 -11.28
CA PRO A 75 4.62 10.72 -10.19
C PRO A 75 3.40 10.34 -9.35
N LEU A 76 3.42 10.76 -8.07
CA LEU A 76 2.27 10.70 -7.16
C LEU A 76 1.33 11.88 -7.35
#